data_AF-A0A2V4D8R3-F1
#
_entry.id   AF-A0A2V4D8R3-F1
#
_cell.length_a   1.000
_cell.length_b   1.000
_cell.length_c   1.000
_cell.angle_alpha   90.00
_cell.angle_beta   90.00
_cell.angle_gamma   90.00
#
_symmetry.space_group_name_H-M   'P 1'
#
loop_
_entity.id
_entity.type
_entity.pdbx_description
1 polymer ?
#
loop_
_entity_poly.entity_id
_entity_poly.type
_entity_poly.pdbx_seq_one_letter_code
_entity_poly.pdbx_strand_id
1 'polypeptide(L)'
;MTGHLNDWMRLKEWCDISAPTNGHSSMLSLDSDGDYPILHWLPTDSPPAILLKPEGSEVKIISGNLEVNEHPKGTIIQLERVGYARIEADDELGRKVLIHLHD
;
A
#
# COMPACT_ATOMS: atom_id res chain seq x y z
N MET A 1 -29.54 -16.09 14.94
CA MET A 1 -28.44 -15.26 15.50
C MET A 1 -27.50 -14.96 14.36
N THR A 2 -27.54 -13.75 13.81
CA THR A 2 -26.62 -13.32 12.76
C THR A 2 -25.32 -12.92 13.45
N GLY A 3 -24.36 -13.85 13.53
CA GLY A 3 -23.03 -13.56 14.04
C GLY A 3 -22.36 -12.59 13.09
N HIS A 4 -22.23 -11.33 13.49
CA HIS A 4 -21.34 -10.39 12.83
C HIS A 4 -19.94 -10.97 12.90
N LEU A 5 -19.33 -11.21 11.73
CA LEU A 5 -17.93 -11.55 11.63
C LEU A 5 -17.13 -10.43 12.32
N ASN A 6 -16.36 -10.77 13.35
CA ASN A 6 -15.38 -9.87 13.92
C ASN A 6 -14.26 -9.72 12.88
N ASP A 7 -14.43 -8.81 11.91
CA ASP A 7 -13.45 -8.61 10.85
C ASP A 7 -12.29 -7.75 11.35
N TRP A 8 -11.54 -8.28 12.33
CA TRP A 8 -10.23 -7.75 12.71
C TRP A 8 -9.23 -8.01 11.59
N MET A 9 -8.23 -7.14 11.48
CA MET A 9 -7.27 -7.14 10.38
C MET A 9 -5.86 -7.01 10.93
N ARG A 10 -4.86 -7.52 10.20
CA ARG A 10 -3.43 -7.36 10.53
C ARG A 10 -2.83 -6.30 9.61
N LEU A 11 -2.30 -5.23 10.16
CA LEU A 11 -1.36 -4.37 9.45
C LEU A 11 -0.04 -5.13 9.35
N LYS A 12 0.40 -5.42 8.11
CA LYS A 12 1.57 -6.28 7.88
C LYS A 12 2.79 -5.75 8.65
N GLU A 13 3.52 -6.68 9.25
CA GLU A 13 4.71 -6.43 10.09
C GLU A 13 4.48 -5.44 11.26
N TRP A 14 3.23 -5.16 11.67
CA TRP A 14 2.98 -4.20 12.75
C TRP A 14 2.00 -4.68 13.82
N CYS A 15 0.69 -4.61 13.58
CA CYS A 15 -0.29 -4.84 14.64
C CYS A 15 -1.64 -5.34 14.13
N ASP A 16 -2.39 -5.97 15.01
CA ASP A 16 -3.80 -6.28 14.81
C ASP A 16 -4.65 -5.03 15.08
N ILE A 17 -5.65 -4.79 14.25
CA ILE A 17 -6.57 -3.65 14.34
C ILE A 17 -8.03 -4.09 14.34
N SER A 18 -8.86 -3.31 15.01
CA SER A 18 -10.32 -3.47 14.94
C SER A 18 -10.83 -3.16 13.53
N ALA A 19 -12.02 -3.67 13.21
CA ALA A 19 -12.75 -3.26 12.03
C ALA A 19 -12.88 -1.72 11.96
N PRO A 20 -12.61 -1.09 10.81
CA PRO A 20 -12.69 0.37 10.68
C PRO A 20 -14.10 0.89 10.98
N THR A 21 -14.18 1.91 11.82
CA THR A 21 -15.40 2.67 12.11
C THR A 21 -15.14 4.14 11.78
N ASN A 22 -15.91 4.72 10.85
CA ASN A 22 -15.75 6.09 10.37
C ASN A 22 -14.32 6.42 9.89
N GLY A 23 -13.65 5.47 9.23
CA GLY A 23 -12.29 5.65 8.72
C GLY A 23 -11.18 5.51 9.77
N HIS A 24 -11.51 5.14 11.01
CA HIS A 24 -10.54 4.91 12.08
C HIS A 24 -10.63 3.48 12.60
N SER A 25 -9.50 2.93 13.03
CA SER A 25 -9.42 1.66 13.74
C SER A 25 -8.65 1.82 15.03
N SER A 26 -8.91 0.97 16.01
CA SER A 26 -8.11 0.85 17.22
C SER A 26 -7.11 -0.27 17.09
N MET A 27 -5.89 -0.05 17.55
CA MET A 27 -4.89 -1.09 17.73
C MET A 27 -5.36 -2.06 18.82
N LEU A 28 -5.24 -3.36 18.55
CA LEU A 28 -5.65 -4.44 19.45
C LEU A 28 -4.44 -5.10 20.10
N SER A 29 -3.46 -5.50 19.29
CA SER A 29 -2.27 -6.24 19.75
C SER A 29 -1.07 -6.03 18.82
N LEU A 30 0.14 -6.05 19.37
CA LEU A 30 1.39 -6.09 18.59
C LEU A 30 1.67 -7.53 18.11
N ASP A 31 1.51 -8.47 19.02
CA ASP A 31 1.61 -9.89 18.69
C ASP A 31 0.38 -10.31 17.88
N SER A 32 0.57 -11.29 17.00
CA SER A 32 -0.55 -11.80 16.21
C SER A 32 -1.38 -12.73 17.09
N ASP A 33 -2.61 -12.34 17.36
CA ASP A 33 -3.54 -13.11 18.20
C ASP A 33 -4.46 -14.03 17.39
N GLY A 34 -4.23 -14.18 16.08
CA GLY A 34 -5.04 -15.00 15.19
C GLY A 34 -4.66 -14.90 13.70
N ASP A 35 -5.38 -15.65 12.87
CA ASP A 35 -5.23 -15.61 11.40
C ASP A 35 -6.14 -14.52 10.81
N TYR A 36 -5.67 -13.28 10.87
CA TYR A 36 -6.39 -12.12 10.34
C TYR A 36 -5.98 -11.78 8.91
N PRO A 37 -6.88 -11.26 8.07
CA PRO A 37 -6.52 -10.70 6.78
C PRO A 37 -5.40 -9.65 6.90
N ILE A 38 -4.30 -9.87 6.18
CA ILE A 38 -3.12 -8.99 6.20
C ILE A 38 -3.28 -7.86 5.18
N LEU A 39 -3.27 -6.62 5.66
CA LEU A 39 -3.26 -5.39 4.87
C LEU A 39 -1.85 -4.82 4.75
N HIS A 40 -1.49 -4.35 3.56
CA HIS A 40 -0.40 -3.39 3.41
C HIS A 40 -0.88 -2.02 3.90
N TRP A 41 0.04 -1.19 4.38
CA TRP A 41 -0.26 0.11 4.93
C TRP A 41 0.91 1.06 4.74
N LEU A 42 0.66 2.34 4.93
CA LEU A 42 1.67 3.39 4.91
C LEU A 42 1.41 4.36 6.06
N PRO A 43 2.46 4.91 6.70
CA PRO A 43 2.35 6.07 7.57
C PRO A 43 1.71 7.27 6.85
N THR A 44 0.95 8.09 7.57
CA THR A 44 0.21 9.24 7.01
C THR A 44 1.13 10.29 6.37
N ASP A 45 2.38 10.37 6.80
CA ASP A 45 3.42 11.28 6.27
C ASP A 45 4.19 10.70 5.07
N SER A 46 3.79 9.54 4.56
CA SER A 46 4.40 8.95 3.37
C SER A 46 4.28 9.89 2.15
N PRO A 47 5.36 10.11 1.38
CA PRO A 47 5.34 11.05 0.26
C PRO A 47 4.39 10.62 -0.86
N PRO A 48 3.79 11.59 -1.58
CA PRO A 48 2.95 11.30 -2.74
C PRO A 48 3.77 10.68 -3.89
N ALA A 49 3.14 9.78 -4.64
CA ALA A 49 3.70 9.08 -5.78
C ALA A 49 2.66 8.84 -6.87
N ILE A 50 3.13 8.57 -8.09
CA ILE A 50 2.31 8.19 -9.24
C ILE A 50 2.73 6.81 -9.73
N LEU A 51 1.78 5.89 -9.88
CA LEU A 51 1.98 4.62 -10.57
C LEU A 51 1.30 4.66 -11.94
N LEU A 52 2.09 4.48 -12.98
CA LEU A 52 1.61 4.29 -14.36
C LEU A 52 1.39 2.80 -14.59
N LYS A 53 0.13 2.37 -14.72
CA LYS A 53 -0.25 0.98 -14.96
C LYS A 53 -0.73 0.79 -16.40
N PRO A 54 -0.05 -0.02 -17.22
CA PRO A 54 -0.56 -0.38 -18.54
C PRO A 54 -1.89 -1.14 -18.43
N GLU A 55 -2.89 -0.74 -19.20
CA GLU A 55 -4.21 -1.38 -19.26
C GLU A 55 -4.63 -1.51 -20.74
N GLY A 56 -4.26 -2.63 -21.35
CA GLY A 56 -4.45 -2.85 -22.79
C GLY A 56 -3.64 -1.86 -23.63
N SER A 57 -4.34 -1.00 -24.38
CA SER A 57 -3.75 0.07 -25.19
C SER A 57 -3.65 1.42 -24.45
N GLU A 58 -4.11 1.49 -23.20
CA GLU A 58 -4.13 2.70 -22.40
C GLU A 58 -3.12 2.62 -21.23
N VAL A 59 -2.81 3.78 -20.65
CA VAL A 59 -2.03 3.87 -19.41
C VAL A 59 -2.90 4.52 -18.35
N LYS A 60 -3.22 3.74 -17.32
CA LYS A 60 -3.91 4.23 -16.14
C LYS A 60 -2.93 4.94 -15.22
N ILE A 61 -3.26 6.17 -14.85
CA ILE A 61 -2.49 6.97 -13.88
C ILE A 61 -3.13 6.79 -12.51
N ILE A 62 -2.39 6.22 -11.57
CA ILE A 62 -2.83 6.00 -10.20
C ILE A 62 -2.04 6.92 -9.28
N SER A 63 -2.72 7.89 -8.69
CA SER A 63 -2.15 8.75 -7.64
C SER A 63 -2.26 8.06 -6.29
N GLY A 64 -1.17 8.08 -5.51
CA GLY A 64 -1.14 7.52 -4.17
C GLY A 64 0.05 8.02 -3.36
N ASN A 65 0.49 7.21 -2.41
CA ASN A 65 1.68 7.46 -1.59
C ASN A 65 2.64 6.28 -1.70
N LEU A 66 3.91 6.52 -1.40
CA LEU A 66 4.95 5.49 -1.36
C LEU A 66 5.73 5.63 -0.05
N GLU A 67 6.16 4.50 0.51
CA GLU A 67 7.08 4.51 1.66
C GLU A 67 8.35 5.30 1.32
N VAL A 68 8.88 6.03 2.32
CA VAL A 68 10.16 6.73 2.19
C VAL A 68 11.27 5.72 1.91
N ASN A 69 11.99 5.92 0.81
CA ASN A 69 13.10 5.05 0.41
C ASN A 69 14.14 5.84 -0.39
N GLU A 70 15.37 5.31 -0.44
CA GLU A 70 16.50 5.89 -1.16
C GLU A 70 16.84 5.13 -2.46
N HIS A 71 15.88 4.36 -2.99
CA HIS A 71 16.14 3.58 -4.19
C HIS A 71 16.37 4.49 -5.41
N PRO A 72 17.45 4.24 -6.18
CA PRO A 72 17.75 5.05 -7.36
C PRO A 72 16.78 4.78 -8.50
N LYS A 73 16.70 5.72 -9.45
CA LYS A 73 16.02 5.52 -10.74
C LYS A 73 16.50 4.23 -11.40
N GLY A 74 15.56 3.47 -11.97
CA GLY A 74 15.77 2.18 -12.59
C GLY A 74 15.60 0.99 -11.65
N THR A 75 15.51 1.22 -10.34
CA THR A 75 15.27 0.15 -9.36
C THR A 75 13.88 -0.45 -9.56
N ILE A 76 13.82 -1.79 -9.58
CA ILE A 76 12.57 -2.54 -9.56
C ILE A 76 12.27 -2.88 -8.10
N ILE A 77 11.08 -2.50 -7.64
CA ILE A 77 10.59 -2.73 -6.29
C ILE A 77 9.29 -3.53 -6.32
N GLN A 78 9.01 -4.27 -5.26
CA GLN A 78 7.74 -4.94 -5.07
C GLN A 78 6.82 -4.05 -4.23
N LEU A 79 5.71 -3.61 -4.82
CA LEU A 79 4.61 -2.95 -4.13
C LEU A 79 3.67 -4.02 -3.61
N GLU A 80 3.57 -4.15 -2.29
CA GLU A 80 2.87 -5.26 -1.67
C GLU A 80 1.40 -5.34 -2.07
N ARG A 81 0.97 -6.50 -2.57
CA ARG A 81 -0.38 -6.75 -3.11
C ARG A 81 -0.79 -5.86 -4.30
N VAL A 82 0.16 -5.12 -4.88
CA VAL A 82 -0.03 -4.30 -6.09
C VAL A 82 0.76 -4.85 -7.27
N GLY A 83 1.94 -5.43 -7.00
CA GLY A 83 2.83 -6.01 -8.02
C GLY A 83 4.21 -5.37 -8.01
N TYR A 84 5.00 -5.65 -9.03
CA TYR A 84 6.32 -5.06 -9.22
C TYR A 84 6.24 -3.78 -10.04
N ALA A 85 7.07 -2.80 -9.69
CA ALA A 85 7.16 -1.53 -10.39
C ALA A 85 8.61 -1.05 -10.50
N ARG A 86 8.93 -0.31 -11.56
CA ARG A 86 10.22 0.35 -11.71
C ARG A 86 10.11 1.84 -11.38
N ILE A 87 11.03 2.35 -10.57
CA ILE A 87 11.16 3.81 -10.33
C ILE A 87 11.74 4.45 -11.59
N GLU A 88 10.99 5.35 -12.22
CA GLU A 88 11.37 5.92 -13.52
C GLU A 88 11.82 7.38 -13.43
N ALA A 89 11.21 8.17 -12.56
CA ALA A 89 11.52 9.60 -12.44
C ALA A 89 10.98 10.16 -11.12
N ASP A 90 11.30 11.43 -10.87
CA ASP A 90 10.50 12.32 -10.03
C ASP A 90 9.82 13.32 -10.96
N ASP A 91 8.56 13.68 -10.70
CA ASP A 91 7.84 14.67 -11.50
C ASP A 91 8.18 16.12 -11.07
N GLU A 92 7.54 17.10 -11.70
CA GLU A 92 7.77 18.53 -11.42
C GLU A 92 7.44 18.95 -9.99
N LEU A 93 6.64 18.15 -9.27
CA LEU A 93 6.28 18.36 -7.87
C LEU A 93 7.14 17.52 -6.91
N GLY A 94 8.15 16.83 -7.43
CA GLY A 94 9.03 15.94 -6.65
C GLY A 94 8.40 14.61 -6.26
N ARG A 95 7.29 14.20 -6.91
CA ARG A 95 6.65 12.91 -6.66
C ARG A 95 7.37 11.81 -7.42
N LYS A 96 7.66 10.69 -6.76
CA LYS A 96 8.20 9.51 -7.45
C LYS A 96 7.18 9.00 -8.48
N VAL A 97 7.64 8.77 -9.70
CA VAL A 97 6.88 8.19 -10.79
C VAL A 97 7.38 6.77 -11.03
N LEU A 98 6.46 5.82 -10.94
CA LEU A 98 6.72 4.40 -11.10
C LEU A 98 5.97 3.86 -12.32
N ILE A 99 6.55 2.86 -12.99
CA ILE A 99 5.90 2.09 -14.04
C ILE A 99 5.61 0.69 -13.51
N HIS A 100 4.35 0.27 -13.48
CA HIS A 100 3.95 -1.09 -13.13
C HIS A 100 4.45 -2.07 -14.19
N LEU A 101 5.00 -3.21 -13.75
CA LEU A 101 5.62 -4.21 -14.62
C LEU A 101 4.78 -5.49 -14.68
N HIS A 102 4.44 -6.04 -13.51
CA HIS A 102 3.64 -7.25 -13.37
C HIS A 102 3.00 -7.33 -11.99
N ASP A 103 1.90 -8.08 -11.87
CA ASP A 103 1.30 -8.40 -10.57
C ASP A 103 2.08 -9.50 -9.83
#